data_AF-A0A0A6VL56-F1
#
_entry.id   AF-A0A0A6VL56-F1
#
_cell.length_a   1.000
_cell.length_b   1.000
_cell.length_c   1.000
_cell.angle_alpha   90.00
_cell.angle_beta   90.00
_cell.angle_gamma   90.00
#
_symmetry.space_group_name_H-M   'P 1'
#
loop_
_entity.id
_entity.type
_entity.pdbx_description
1 polymer ?
#
loop_
_entity_poly.entity_id
_entity_poly.type
_entity_poly.pdbx_seq_one_letter_code
_entity_poly.pdbx_strand_id
1 'polypeptide(L)'
;MERYGLTRSMSAKGCSPDNAAAEGFFGRMKTESVYPEHWEKRTRDEVLVLIDEYIHWYNHERIKQSLGWMSPVQYRQSQGMAA
;
A
#
# COMPACT_ATOMS: atom_id res chain seq x y z
N MET A 1 18.99 -1.33 9.16
CA MET A 1 18.24 -1.12 10.41
C MET A 1 19.14 -0.44 11.42
N GLU A 2 20.18 -1.09 11.98
CA GLU A 2 21.12 -0.44 12.93
C GLU A 2 21.84 0.81 12.38
N ARG A 3 22.36 0.75 11.14
CA ARG A 3 23.01 1.90 10.48
C ARG A 3 22.13 3.16 10.41
N TYR A 4 20.81 3.00 10.42
CA TYR A 4 19.84 4.10 10.31
C TYR A 4 19.09 4.34 11.63
N GLY A 5 19.51 3.72 12.74
CA GLY A 5 18.83 3.84 14.04
C GLY A 5 17.42 3.25 14.07
N LEU A 6 17.09 2.36 13.14
CA LEU A 6 15.75 1.76 13.02
C LEU A 6 15.69 0.43 13.76
N THR A 7 14.78 0.32 14.73
CA THR A 7 14.50 -0.95 15.43
C THR A 7 13.65 -1.86 14.56
N ARG A 8 14.07 -3.12 14.40
CA ARG A 8 13.25 -4.13 13.71
C ARG A 8 12.07 -4.50 14.58
N SER A 9 10.86 -4.27 14.09
CA SER A 9 9.66 -4.87 14.67
C SER A 9 9.58 -6.32 14.19
N MET A 10 9.66 -7.27 15.12
CA MET A 10 9.32 -8.66 14.90
C MET A 10 8.13 -8.96 15.80
N SER A 11 6.97 -9.24 15.21
CA SER A 11 5.77 -9.57 15.96
C SER A 11 5.99 -10.85 16.79
N ALA A 12 5.33 -10.95 17.93
CA ALA A 12 5.34 -12.19 18.71
C ALA A 12 4.77 -13.34 17.85
N LYS A 13 5.23 -14.58 18.07
CA LYS A 13 4.72 -15.75 17.35
C LYS A 13 3.19 -15.84 17.52
N GLY A 14 2.45 -15.77 16.41
CA GLY A 14 0.99 -15.79 16.40
C GLY A 14 0.30 -14.42 16.53
N CYS A 15 1.05 -13.32 16.62
CA CYS A 15 0.52 -11.96 16.56
C CYS A 15 0.81 -11.34 15.19
N SER A 16 -0.10 -11.50 14.23
CA SER A 16 -0.06 -10.83 12.92
C SER A 16 -0.87 -9.53 12.73
N PRO A 17 -1.42 -8.83 13.76
CA PRO A 17 -2.24 -7.62 13.51
C PRO A 17 -1.51 -6.53 12.71
N ASP A 18 -0.19 -6.43 12.88
CA ASP A 18 0.68 -5.51 12.15
C ASP A 18 0.79 -5.87 10.66
N ASN A 19 0.73 -7.15 10.31
CA ASN A 19 0.74 -7.61 8.92
C ASN A 19 -0.62 -7.44 8.21
N ALA A 20 -1.73 -7.46 8.95
CA ALA A 20 -3.08 -7.43 8.37
C ALA A 20 -3.33 -6.21 7.46
N ALA A 21 -2.78 -5.03 7.83
CA ALA A 21 -2.89 -3.82 7.01
C ALA A 21 -2.12 -3.96 5.68
N ALA A 22 -0.92 -4.52 5.72
CA ALA A 22 -0.10 -4.77 4.53
C ALA A 22 -0.75 -5.84 3.63
N GLU A 23 -1.22 -6.95 4.21
CA GLU A 23 -1.97 -7.99 3.48
C GLU A 23 -3.21 -7.42 2.80
N GLY A 24 -3.96 -6.56 3.50
CA GLY A 24 -5.15 -5.91 2.96
C GLY A 24 -4.86 -4.96 1.79
N PHE A 25 -3.68 -4.35 1.75
CA PHE A 25 -3.20 -3.55 0.62
C PHE A 25 -2.81 -4.45 -0.56
N PHE A 26 -1.94 -5.44 -0.34
CA PHE A 26 -1.48 -6.33 -1.41
C PHE A 26 -2.61 -7.17 -2.01
N GLY A 27 -3.58 -7.59 -1.20
CA GLY A 27 -4.77 -8.27 -1.69
C GLY A 27 -5.58 -7.41 -2.65
N ARG A 28 -5.75 -6.11 -2.35
CA ARG A 28 -6.46 -5.16 -3.22
C ARG A 28 -5.69 -4.87 -4.50
N MET A 29 -4.39 -4.61 -4.41
CA MET A 29 -3.55 -4.41 -5.59
C MET A 29 -3.66 -5.59 -6.55
N LYS A 30 -3.60 -6.81 -6.01
CA LYS A 30 -3.72 -8.01 -6.83
C LYS A 30 -5.07 -8.08 -7.52
N THR A 31 -6.16 -7.88 -6.80
CA THR A 31 -7.51 -7.97 -7.35
C THR A 31 -7.84 -6.86 -8.34
N GLU A 32 -7.43 -5.62 -8.05
CA GLU A 32 -7.84 -4.43 -8.80
C GLU A 32 -6.90 -4.09 -9.95
N SER A 33 -5.63 -4.47 -9.88
CA SER A 33 -4.60 -4.13 -10.87
C SER A 33 -3.91 -5.35 -11.46
N VAL A 34 -3.58 -6.36 -10.65
CA VAL A 34 -2.79 -7.50 -11.14
C VAL A 34 -3.63 -8.49 -11.95
N TYR A 35 -4.69 -9.04 -11.39
CA TYR A 35 -5.48 -10.10 -12.02
C TYR A 35 -6.20 -9.72 -13.31
N PRO A 36 -6.64 -8.47 -13.52
CA PRO A 36 -7.27 -8.07 -14.79
C PRO A 36 -6.31 -7.97 -15.99
N GLU A 37 -4.99 -7.92 -15.75
CA GLU A 37 -4.00 -7.60 -16.78
C GLU A 37 -3.40 -8.85 -17.46
N HIS A 38 -3.01 -8.73 -18.74
CA HIS A 38 -2.38 -9.81 -19.51
C HIS A 38 -0.85 -9.69 -19.50
N TRP A 39 -0.23 -10.16 -18.42
CA TRP A 39 1.20 -9.98 -18.14
C TRP A 39 2.15 -10.61 -19.17
N GLU A 40 1.71 -11.64 -19.88
CA GLU A 40 2.50 -12.32 -20.92
C GLU A 40 2.97 -11.36 -22.04
N LYS A 41 2.29 -10.20 -22.18
CA LYS A 41 2.57 -9.18 -23.17
C LYS A 41 3.31 -7.96 -22.62
N ARG A 42 3.61 -7.94 -21.31
CA ARG A 42 4.19 -6.79 -20.62
C ARG A 42 5.66 -7.06 -20.28
N THR A 43 6.49 -6.05 -20.50
CA THR A 43 7.87 -6.00 -20.03
C THR A 43 7.92 -5.72 -18.54
N ARG A 44 9.05 -6.04 -17.91
CA ARG A 44 9.31 -5.70 -16.50
C ARG A 44 9.08 -4.22 -16.20
N ASP A 45 9.55 -3.33 -17.07
CA ASP A 45 9.49 -1.89 -16.84
C ASP A 45 8.05 -1.38 -16.88
N GLU A 46 7.23 -1.91 -17.79
CA GLU A 46 5.79 -1.62 -17.81
C GLU A 46 5.08 -2.09 -16.54
N VAL A 47 5.47 -3.25 -15.99
CA VAL A 47 4.94 -3.72 -14.70
C VAL A 47 5.31 -2.76 -13.57
N LEU A 48 6.54 -2.26 -13.56
CA LEU A 48 6.98 -1.32 -12.53
C LEU A 48 6.19 0.00 -12.59
N VAL A 49 5.94 0.51 -13.79
CA VAL A 49 5.09 1.70 -14.00
C VAL A 49 3.67 1.46 -13.48
N LEU A 50 3.04 0.34 -13.84
CA LEU A 50 1.69 0.02 -13.37
C LEU A 50 1.60 -0.09 -11.84
N ILE A 51 2.62 -0.67 -11.21
CA ILE A 51 2.68 -0.77 -9.74
C ILE A 51 2.83 0.63 -9.12
N ASP A 52 3.68 1.48 -9.68
CA ASP A 52 3.89 2.85 -9.20
C ASP A 52 2.61 3.70 -9.32
N GLU A 53 1.94 3.63 -10.47
CA GLU A 53 0.65 4.28 -10.72
C GLU A 53 -0.41 3.80 -9.73
N TYR A 54 -0.50 2.49 -9.49
CA TYR A 54 -1.45 1.95 -8.51
C TYR A 54 -1.16 2.44 -7.09
N ILE A 55 0.12 2.49 -6.68
CA ILE A 55 0.52 3.00 -5.36
C ILE A 55 0.16 4.47 -5.22
N HIS A 56 0.44 5.28 -6.25
CA HIS A 56 0.10 6.70 -6.27
C HIS A 56 -1.41 6.89 -6.12
N TRP A 57 -2.20 6.24 -6.98
CA TRP A 57 -3.67 6.30 -6.93
C TRP A 57 -4.21 5.83 -5.57
N TYR A 58 -3.71 4.71 -5.04
CA TYR A 58 -4.16 4.18 -3.75
C TYR A 58 -3.93 5.19 -2.62
N ASN A 59 -2.80 5.88 -2.62
CA ASN A 59 -2.42 6.80 -1.55
C ASN A 59 -3.11 8.17 -1.68
N HIS A 60 -3.21 8.70 -2.90
CA HIS A 60 -3.60 10.08 -3.14
C HIS A 60 -5.07 10.25 -3.54
N GLU A 61 -5.65 9.27 -4.22
CA GLU A 61 -6.95 9.41 -4.89
C GLU A 61 -8.01 8.46 -4.36
N ARG A 62 -7.63 7.28 -3.86
CA ARG A 62 -8.57 6.27 -3.39
C ARG A 62 -9.36 6.74 -2.17
N ILE A 63 -10.64 7.02 -2.37
CA ILE A 63 -11.56 7.37 -1.29
C ILE A 63 -11.90 6.16 -0.43
N LYS A 64 -11.74 6.30 0.90
CA LYS A 64 -12.12 5.26 1.87
C LYS A 64 -13.15 5.80 2.84
N GLN A 65 -14.33 5.17 2.88
CA GLN A 65 -15.38 5.51 3.83
C GLN A 65 -14.89 5.41 5.28
N SER A 66 -14.08 4.41 5.61
CA SER A 66 -13.49 4.25 6.93
C SER A 66 -12.53 5.38 7.34
N LEU A 67 -12.09 6.19 6.37
CA LEU A 67 -11.25 7.38 6.59
C LEU A 67 -12.07 8.67 6.45
N GLY A 68 -13.39 8.63 6.62
CA GLY A 68 -14.23 9.82 6.48
C GLY A 68 -14.31 10.35 5.06
N TRP A 69 -14.30 9.44 4.07
CA TRP A 69 -14.33 9.79 2.64
C TRP A 69 -13.09 10.56 2.16
N MET A 70 -11.95 10.35 2.80
CA MET A 70 -10.65 10.90 2.40
C MET A 70 -9.78 9.83 1.74
N SER A 71 -8.79 10.27 0.95
CA SER A 71 -7.66 9.42 0.57
C SER A 71 -6.73 9.16 1.76
N PRO A 72 -5.91 8.08 1.73
CA PRO A 72 -4.95 7.81 2.80
C PRO A 72 -4.05 9.01 3.14
N VAL A 73 -3.54 9.73 2.14
CA VAL A 73 -2.70 10.91 2.33
C VAL A 73 -3.49 12.06 2.96
N GLN A 74 -4.69 12.36 2.43
CA GLN A 74 -5.57 13.39 3.01
C GLN A 74 -5.91 13.09 4.47
N TYR A 75 -6.21 11.82 4.77
CA TYR A 75 -6.47 11.40 6.13
C TYR A 75 -5.26 11.63 7.03
N ARG A 76 -4.05 11.20 6.64
CA ARG A 76 -2.82 11.47 7.42
C ARG A 76 -2.60 12.96 7.68
N GLN A 77 -2.80 13.79 6.65
CA GLN A 77 -2.68 15.25 6.75
C GLN A 77 -3.71 15.83 7.74
N SER A 78 -4.96 15.36 7.70
CA SER A 78 -6.00 15.78 8.65
C SER A 78 -5.66 15.44 10.12
N GLN A 79 -4.83 14.42 10.33
CA GLN A 79 -4.35 14.00 11.66
C GLN A 79 -3.06 14.71 12.08
N GLY A 80 -2.57 15.68 11.29
CA GLY A 80 -1.31 16.38 11.56
C GLY A 80 -0.06 15.51 11.38
N MET A 81 -0.19 14.35 10.71
CA MET A 81 0.94 13.48 10.40
C MET A 81 1.58 13.93 9.08
N ALA A 82 2.91 13.80 8.99
CA ALA A 82 3.62 14.03 7.74
C ALA A 82 3.12 13.07 6.64
N ALA A 83 2.96 13.61 5.43
CA ALA A 83 2.56 12.86 4.24
C ALA A 83 3.60 11.79 3.89
#